data_AF-A0A5M8NWC0-F1
#
_entry.id   AF-A0A5M8NWC0-F1
#
_cell.length_a   1.000
_cell.length_b   1.000
_cell.length_c   1.000
_cell.angle_alpha   90.00
_cell.angle_beta   90.00
_cell.angle_gamma   90.00
#
_symmetry.space_group_name_H-M   'P 1'
#
loop_
_entity.id
_entity.type
_entity.pdbx_description
1 polymer ?
#
loop_
_entity_poly.entity_id
_entity_poly.type
_entity_poly.pdbx_seq_one_letter_code
_entity_poly.pdbx_strand_id
1 'polypeptide(L)'
;MKHKIQLVIFVGIALFTVFFSISACDNHTKVITEDTTFVGKHGQLSVKGVQLVDKNGEALVLNGVSFGWHVWFSKFYNKETVAWLHSDWKANIVRAA
;
A
#
# COMPACT_ATOMS: atom_id res chain seq x y z
N MET A 1 60.30 -10.97 -17.23
CA MET A 1 59.30 -11.72 -16.42
C MET A 1 58.51 -10.84 -15.45
N LYS A 2 59.12 -9.82 -14.81
CA LYS A 2 58.46 -8.94 -13.82
C LYS A 2 57.26 -8.12 -14.36
N HIS A 3 57.28 -7.71 -15.64
CA HIS A 3 56.19 -6.95 -16.26
C HIS A 3 54.91 -7.77 -16.57
N LYS A 4 55.04 -9.08 -16.81
CA LYS A 4 53.88 -9.95 -17.09
C LYS A 4 53.05 -10.22 -15.83
N ILE A 5 53.70 -10.32 -14.67
CA ILE A 5 53.05 -10.54 -13.36
C ILE A 5 52.33 -9.28 -12.88
N GLN A 6 52.92 -8.09 -13.08
CA GLN A 6 52.28 -6.80 -12.75
C GLN A 6 50.98 -6.60 -13.55
N LEU A 7 50.94 -6.97 -14.83
CA LEU A 7 49.74 -6.86 -15.67
C LEU A 7 48.61 -7.78 -15.18
N VAL A 8 48.91 -9.01 -14.76
CA VAL A 8 47.92 -9.98 -14.25
C VAL A 8 47.33 -9.51 -12.92
N ILE A 9 48.15 -8.94 -12.03
CA ILE A 9 47.68 -8.40 -10.75
C ILE A 9 46.78 -7.18 -10.97
N PHE A 10 47.14 -6.27 -11.89
CA PHE A 10 46.31 -5.11 -12.22
C PHE A 10 44.97 -5.50 -12.83
N VAL A 11 44.95 -6.48 -13.75
CA VAL A 11 43.71 -6.99 -14.35
C VAL A 11 42.84 -7.69 -13.30
N GLY A 12 43.44 -8.43 -12.36
CA GLY A 12 42.72 -9.08 -11.26
C GLY A 12 42.08 -8.08 -10.29
N ILE A 13 42.79 -7.01 -9.92
CA ILE A 13 42.26 -5.95 -9.04
C ILE A 13 41.14 -5.18 -9.74
N ALA A 14 41.30 -4.87 -11.04
CA ALA A 14 40.25 -4.21 -11.83
C ALA A 14 38.98 -5.07 -11.95
N LEU A 15 39.12 -6.39 -12.08
CA LEU A 15 37.96 -7.30 -12.09
C LEU A 15 37.29 -7.40 -10.72
N PHE A 16 38.05 -7.34 -9.63
CA PHE A 16 37.53 -7.39 -8.26
C PHE A 16 36.74 -6.13 -7.88
N THR A 17 37.18 -4.94 -8.30
CA THR A 17 36.48 -3.67 -8.03
C THR A 17 35.21 -3.51 -8.85
N VAL A 18 35.18 -4.04 -10.09
CA VAL A 18 33.97 -4.12 -10.90
C VAL A 18 32.94 -5.06 -10.26
N PHE A 19 33.38 -6.20 -9.71
CA PHE A 19 32.49 -7.13 -8.98
C PHE A 19 31.90 -6.51 -7.71
N PHE A 20 32.70 -5.77 -6.94
CA PHE A 20 32.24 -5.10 -5.71
C PHE A 20 31.27 -3.95 -6.02
N SER A 21 31.44 -3.26 -7.15
CA SER A 21 30.54 -2.18 -7.58
C SER A 21 29.18 -2.70 -8.08
N ILE A 22 29.12 -3.92 -8.65
CA ILE A 22 27.86 -4.53 -9.12
C ILE A 22 26.96 -4.95 -7.93
N SER A 23 27.53 -5.25 -6.76
CA SER A 23 26.76 -5.69 -5.59
C SER A 23 26.09 -4.54 -4.79
N ALA A 24 26.27 -3.27 -5.18
CA ALA A 24 25.76 -2.09 -4.48
C ALA A 24 24.62 -1.38 -5.23
N CYS A 25 23.86 -2.10 -6.05
CA CYS A 25 22.58 -1.62 -6.55
C CYS A 25 21.48 -2.12 -5.59
N ASP A 26 21.23 -1.37 -4.52
CA ASP A 26 19.99 -1.49 -3.75
C ASP A 26 18.84 -1.09 -4.69
N ASN A 27 18.36 -2.09 -5.44
CA ASN A 27 17.09 -2.01 -6.12
C ASN A 27 16.02 -2.01 -5.03
N HIS A 28 15.70 -0.81 -4.53
CA HIS A 28 14.45 -0.59 -3.81
C HIS A 28 13.32 -0.74 -4.84
N THR A 29 12.95 -1.99 -5.13
CA THR A 29 11.72 -2.32 -5.84
C THR A 29 10.59 -1.73 -5.02
N LYS A 30 10.09 -0.57 -5.45
CA LYS A 30 8.83 -0.04 -4.97
C LYS A 30 7.78 -1.05 -5.41
N VAL A 31 7.43 -1.97 -4.51
CA VAL A 31 6.35 -2.93 -4.74
C VAL A 31 5.15 -2.08 -5.15
N ILE A 32 4.69 -2.24 -6.39
CA ILE A 32 3.42 -1.68 -6.83
C ILE A 32 2.39 -2.49 -6.07
N THR A 33 2.11 -2.07 -4.85
CA THR A 33 0.98 -2.57 -4.07
C THR A 33 -0.24 -2.01 -4.76
N GLU A 34 -0.81 -2.77 -5.69
CA GLU A 34 -2.20 -2.60 -6.05
C GLU A 34 -2.99 -2.53 -4.74
N ASP A 35 -3.59 -1.38 -4.48
CA ASP A 35 -4.31 -1.14 -3.25
C ASP A 35 -5.48 -2.11 -3.21
N THR A 36 -5.33 -3.22 -2.47
CA THR A 36 -6.35 -4.28 -2.45
C THR A 36 -7.59 -3.87 -1.65
N THR A 37 -7.44 -2.88 -0.76
CA THR A 37 -8.50 -2.37 0.11
C THR A 37 -9.45 -1.45 -0.65
N PHE A 38 -10.72 -1.42 -0.25
CA PHE A 38 -11.72 -0.52 -0.84
C PHE A 38 -11.29 0.94 -0.80
N VAL A 39 -10.75 1.40 0.34
CA VAL A 39 -10.30 2.78 0.51
C VAL A 39 -9.07 3.08 -0.35
N GLY A 40 -8.11 2.17 -0.51
CA GLY A 40 -6.96 2.43 -1.36
C GLY A 40 -7.34 2.52 -2.85
N LYS A 41 -8.29 1.68 -3.30
CA LYS A 41 -8.83 1.74 -4.67
C LYS A 41 -9.50 3.09 -4.98
N HIS A 42 -10.44 3.51 -4.13
CA HIS A 42 -11.25 4.70 -4.38
C HIS A 42 -10.62 6.01 -3.87
N GLY A 43 -9.80 5.95 -2.82
CA GLY A 43 -9.11 7.10 -2.23
C GLY A 43 -10.03 8.24 -1.80
N GLN A 44 -9.58 9.48 -2.06
CA GLN A 44 -10.28 10.69 -1.66
C GLN A 44 -11.58 10.86 -2.45
N LEU A 45 -12.71 10.95 -1.73
CA LEU A 45 -14.01 11.17 -2.32
C LEU A 45 -14.29 12.66 -2.55
N SER A 46 -15.08 12.96 -3.59
CA SER A 46 -15.55 14.30 -3.92
C SER A 46 -16.96 14.27 -4.52
N VAL A 47 -17.58 15.43 -4.74
CA VAL A 47 -18.92 15.52 -5.34
C VAL A 47 -18.82 16.17 -6.71
N LYS A 48 -19.38 15.51 -7.73
CA LYS A 48 -19.48 16.03 -9.10
C LYS A 48 -20.95 16.19 -9.46
N GLY A 49 -21.44 17.43 -9.42
CA GLY A 49 -22.86 17.74 -9.58
C GLY A 49 -23.67 17.18 -8.40
N VAL A 50 -24.45 16.12 -8.66
CA VAL A 50 -25.25 15.41 -7.64
C VAL A 50 -24.67 14.06 -7.23
N GLN A 51 -23.55 13.64 -7.84
CA GLN A 51 -22.98 12.31 -7.68
C GLN A 51 -21.76 12.32 -6.76
N LEU A 52 -21.67 11.36 -5.86
CA LEU A 52 -20.44 11.04 -5.12
C LEU A 52 -19.47 10.31 -6.06
N VAL A 53 -18.25 10.82 -6.17
CA VAL A 53 -17.20 10.25 -7.01
C VAL A 53 -15.91 10.00 -6.23
N ASP A 54 -15.10 9.08 -6.72
CA ASP A 54 -13.82 8.71 -6.14
C ASP A 54 -12.65 9.57 -6.68
N LYS A 55 -11.40 9.22 -6.33
CA LYS A 55 -10.19 9.94 -6.75
C LYS A 55 -9.99 9.97 -8.27
N ASN A 56 -10.56 9.01 -9.00
CA ASN A 56 -10.46 8.89 -10.45
C ASN A 56 -11.65 9.57 -11.15
N GLY A 57 -12.61 10.10 -10.39
CA GLY A 57 -13.83 10.71 -10.90
C GLY A 57 -14.92 9.70 -11.25
N GLU A 58 -14.77 8.43 -10.84
CA GLU A 58 -15.76 7.39 -11.05
C GLU A 58 -16.88 7.49 -10.00
N ALA A 59 -18.13 7.28 -10.43
CA ALA A 59 -19.27 7.30 -9.53
C ALA A 59 -19.22 6.13 -8.54
N LEU A 60 -19.39 6.41 -7.26
CA LEU A 60 -19.30 5.44 -6.18
C LEU A 60 -20.54 5.47 -5.29
N VAL A 61 -20.93 4.30 -4.77
CA VAL A 61 -21.98 4.15 -3.76
C VAL A 61 -21.40 3.48 -2.51
N LEU A 62 -21.64 4.11 -1.36
CA LEU A 62 -21.28 3.58 -0.06
C LEU A 62 -22.51 2.91 0.59
N ASN A 63 -22.37 1.66 1.00
CA ASN A 63 -23.40 0.84 1.63
C ASN A 63 -22.88 0.29 2.96
N GLY A 64 -23.66 0.45 4.01
CA GLY A 64 -23.27 -0.01 5.34
C GLY A 64 -24.27 0.40 6.41
N VAL A 65 -23.81 0.48 7.64
CA VAL A 65 -24.69 0.60 8.81
C VAL A 65 -24.25 1.72 9.76
N SER A 66 -25.21 2.21 10.53
CA SER A 66 -24.95 3.11 11.64
C SER A 66 -24.89 2.32 12.93
N PHE A 67 -23.91 2.64 13.77
CA PHE A 67 -23.99 2.26 15.17
C PHE A 67 -25.12 3.02 15.86
N GLY A 68 -25.63 2.43 16.94
CA GLY A 68 -26.48 3.13 17.88
C GLY A 68 -25.68 4.11 18.74
N TRP A 69 -26.38 4.90 19.53
CA TRP A 69 -25.78 5.86 20.46
C TRP A 69 -24.73 5.19 21.36
N HIS A 70 -23.50 5.68 21.29
CA HIS A 70 -22.36 5.09 22.02
C HIS A 70 -22.60 4.99 23.53
N VAL A 71 -23.41 5.88 24.12
CA VAL A 71 -23.76 5.84 25.56
C VAL A 71 -24.54 4.58 25.97
N TRP A 72 -25.37 4.04 25.09
CA TRP A 72 -26.20 2.85 25.36
C TRP A 72 -25.60 1.58 24.77
N PHE A 73 -24.81 1.71 23.71
CA PHE A 73 -24.34 0.61 22.88
C PHE A 73 -22.80 0.58 22.73
N SER A 74 -22.08 1.12 23.72
CA SER A 74 -20.60 1.21 23.74
C SER A 74 -19.89 -0.10 23.44
N LYS A 75 -20.48 -1.24 23.84
CA LYS A 75 -19.92 -2.58 23.58
C LYS A 75 -19.66 -2.90 22.11
N PHE A 76 -20.33 -2.23 21.17
CA PHE A 76 -20.13 -2.45 19.72
C PHE A 76 -19.10 -1.52 19.08
N TYR A 77 -18.59 -0.53 19.83
CA TYR A 77 -17.57 0.41 19.36
C TYR A 77 -16.17 -0.19 19.52
N ASN A 78 -15.89 -1.23 18.75
CA ASN A 78 -14.60 -1.93 18.77
C ASN A 78 -14.18 -2.41 17.38
N LYS A 79 -12.91 -2.81 17.27
CA LYS A 79 -12.29 -3.22 16.01
C LYS A 79 -12.91 -4.50 15.46
N GLU A 80 -13.25 -5.44 16.34
CA GLU A 80 -13.79 -6.75 15.99
C GLU A 80 -15.15 -6.61 15.32
N THR A 81 -15.99 -5.72 15.83
CA THR A 81 -17.33 -5.42 15.28
C THR A 81 -17.20 -4.81 13.88
N VAL A 82 -16.31 -3.82 13.71
CA VAL A 82 -16.06 -3.20 12.39
C VAL A 82 -15.51 -4.23 11.40
N ALA A 83 -14.58 -5.08 11.83
CA ALA A 83 -14.02 -6.14 10.99
C ALA A 83 -15.10 -7.14 10.55
N TRP A 84 -15.99 -7.53 11.46
CA TRP A 84 -17.10 -8.45 11.16
C TRP A 84 -18.10 -7.83 10.19
N LEU A 85 -18.48 -6.56 10.38
CA LEU A 85 -19.36 -5.84 9.45
C LEU A 85 -18.74 -5.74 8.04
N HIS A 86 -17.42 -5.55 7.95
CA HIS A 86 -16.73 -5.55 6.66
C HIS A 86 -16.69 -6.94 6.02
N SER A 87 -16.32 -7.98 6.78
CA SER A 87 -16.12 -9.32 6.24
C SER A 87 -17.41 -10.07 5.93
N ASP A 88 -18.41 -9.97 6.81
CA ASP A 88 -19.66 -10.73 6.71
C ASP A 88 -20.70 -9.95 5.92
N TRP A 89 -21.00 -8.71 6.34
CA TRP A 89 -22.05 -7.89 5.73
C TRP A 89 -21.59 -7.12 4.49
N LYS A 90 -20.30 -7.16 4.17
CA LYS A 90 -19.70 -6.41 3.05
C LYS A 90 -19.92 -4.91 3.15
N ALA A 91 -20.01 -4.37 4.37
CA ALA A 91 -20.13 -2.94 4.60
C ALA A 91 -18.84 -2.23 4.17
N ASN A 92 -18.97 -1.19 3.35
CA ASN A 92 -17.85 -0.34 2.91
C ASN A 92 -17.82 1.02 3.64
N ILE A 93 -18.84 1.30 4.46
CA ILE A 93 -18.94 2.44 5.35
C ILE A 93 -19.56 2.01 6.69
N VAL A 94 -19.09 2.61 7.79
CA VAL A 94 -19.75 2.53 9.09
C VAL A 94 -19.90 3.94 9.63
N ARG A 95 -21.02 4.23 10.31
CA ARG A 95 -21.29 5.52 10.94
C ARG A 95 -21.27 5.38 12.46
N ALA A 96 -20.44 6.18 13.12
CA ALA A 96 -20.51 6.41 14.56
C ALA A 96 -21.62 7.44 14.86
N ALA A 97 -22.45 7.16 15.87
CA ALA A 97 -23.62 7.96 16.23
C ALA A 97 -23.51 8.64 17.61
#